data_AF-A0A1A8HAA7-F1
#
_entry.id   AF-A0A1A8HAA7-F1
#
_cell.length_a   1.000
_cell.length_b   1.000
_cell.length_c   1.000
_cell.angle_alpha   90.00
_cell.angle_beta   90.00
_cell.angle_gamma   90.00
#
_symmetry.space_group_name_H-M   'P 1'
#
loop_
_entity.id
_entity.type
_entity.pdbx_description
1 polymer ?
#
loop_
_entity_poly.entity_id
_entity_poly.type
_entity_poly.pdbx_seq_one_letter_code
_entity_poly.pdbx_strand_id
1 'polypeptide(L)'
;MPEERKMSFSSVLDIIERKVQRNGVFYVQKQCSNLLQELPELIDDLEPHVGWMSAALGKMPDAVNFWLGEEKAVTSMHKDPYENLYCVISGEKHFILLPPTDRPFIPYGVYRPAVYLEQDSGEFTVVGTEDSQKVPWIPLDPLEPDLEQYPQYRWAQPLRCSVKAGEMLYLPSLWFHHVQQSHGCTAVNFWYDMEYDIKYNYFQLLESLCEAQVATSFGTV
;
A
#
# COMPACT_ATOMS: atom_id res chain seq x y z
N MET A 1 -7.79 -2.79 -9.55
CA MET A 1 -6.48 -3.46 -9.63
C MET A 1 -5.74 -2.94 -10.86
N PRO A 2 -4.41 -2.78 -10.79
CA PRO A 2 -3.60 -2.39 -11.94
C PRO A 2 -3.61 -3.48 -13.01
N GLU A 3 -3.33 -3.11 -14.26
CA GLU A 3 -2.94 -4.09 -15.27
C GLU A 3 -1.55 -4.63 -14.91
N GLU A 4 -1.36 -5.95 -14.97
CA GLU A 4 -0.06 -6.58 -14.73
C GLU A 4 0.63 -6.92 -16.05
N ARG A 5 1.91 -6.55 -16.17
CA ARG A 5 2.73 -6.85 -17.34
C ARG A 5 4.07 -7.40 -16.95
N LYS A 6 4.50 -8.43 -17.68
CA LYS A 6 5.88 -8.90 -17.62
C LYS A 6 6.74 -8.09 -18.59
N MET A 7 7.75 -7.40 -18.05
CA MET A 7 8.67 -6.55 -18.81
C MET A 7 10.11 -6.88 -18.43
N SER A 8 11.07 -6.57 -19.31
CA SER A 8 12.47 -6.57 -18.89
C SER A 8 12.72 -5.37 -17.96
N PHE A 9 13.61 -5.54 -16.98
CA PHE A 9 13.97 -4.46 -16.06
C PHE A 9 14.49 -3.23 -16.82
N SER A 10 15.31 -3.44 -17.85
CA SER A 10 15.80 -2.37 -18.73
C SER A 10 14.68 -1.58 -19.41
N SER A 11 13.59 -2.24 -19.82
CA SER A 11 12.45 -1.55 -20.46
C SER A 11 11.70 -0.68 -19.46
N VAL A 12 11.59 -1.13 -18.21
CA VAL A 12 11.01 -0.32 -17.12
C VAL A 12 11.90 0.88 -16.83
N LEU A 13 13.22 0.69 -16.78
CA LEU A 13 14.17 1.78 -16.61
C LEU A 13 14.10 2.79 -17.75
N ASP A 14 14.04 2.35 -19.01
CA ASP A 14 13.94 3.28 -20.15
C ASP A 14 12.67 4.15 -20.07
N ILE A 15 11.57 3.63 -19.52
CA ILE A 15 10.34 4.40 -19.27
C ILE A 15 10.54 5.38 -18.12
N ILE A 16 11.03 4.91 -16.97
CA ILE A 16 11.26 5.74 -15.78
C ILE A 16 12.29 6.83 -16.07
N GLU A 17 13.36 6.54 -16.81
CA GLU A 17 14.37 7.52 -17.23
C GLU A 17 13.88 8.42 -18.38
N ARG A 18 12.63 8.26 -18.82
CA ARG A 18 11.98 9.06 -19.88
C ARG A 18 12.67 8.95 -21.24
N LYS A 19 13.42 7.87 -21.48
CA LYS A 19 13.99 7.53 -22.80
C LYS A 19 12.92 7.01 -23.75
N VAL A 20 11.90 6.36 -23.20
CA VAL A 20 10.73 5.85 -23.94
C VAL A 20 9.47 6.39 -23.28
N GLN A 21 8.56 6.96 -24.08
CA GLN A 21 7.23 7.33 -23.61
C GLN A 21 6.26 6.17 -23.79
N ARG A 22 5.45 5.91 -22.76
CA ARG A 22 4.35 4.95 -22.74
C ARG A 22 3.14 5.59 -22.07
N ASN A 23 1.95 5.14 -22.46
CA ASN A 23 0.72 5.52 -21.78
C ASN A 23 0.63 4.79 -20.44
N GLY A 24 0.00 5.44 -19.45
CA GLY A 24 -0.14 4.91 -18.11
C GLY A 24 0.95 5.37 -17.15
N VAL A 25 0.99 4.73 -15.98
CA VAL A 25 1.95 4.99 -14.91
C VAL A 25 2.55 3.66 -14.49
N PHE A 26 3.87 3.57 -14.49
CA PHE A 26 4.61 2.34 -14.24
C PHE A 26 5.12 2.28 -12.81
N TYR A 27 4.89 1.12 -12.18
CA TYR A 27 5.31 0.85 -10.81
C TYR A 27 5.62 -0.63 -10.62
N VAL A 28 6.88 -0.95 -10.29
CA VAL A 28 7.28 -2.27 -9.81
C VAL A 28 6.87 -2.35 -8.34
N GLN A 29 5.78 -3.07 -8.06
CA GLN A 29 5.12 -3.07 -6.75
C GLN A 29 4.59 -4.43 -6.31
N LYS A 30 5.05 -5.54 -6.89
CA LYS A 30 4.50 -6.86 -6.56
C LYS A 30 4.94 -7.28 -5.15
N GLN A 31 3.99 -7.38 -4.23
CA GLN A 31 4.23 -7.59 -2.80
C GLN A 31 4.19 -9.08 -2.42
N CYS A 32 4.99 -9.89 -3.10
CA CYS A 32 5.05 -11.35 -2.90
C CYS A 32 6.50 -11.85 -2.87
N SER A 33 7.37 -11.13 -2.16
CA SER A 33 8.82 -11.39 -2.13
C SER A 33 9.47 -11.25 -3.51
N ASN A 34 9.03 -10.27 -4.31
CA ASN A 34 9.50 -10.09 -5.68
C ASN A 34 11.01 -9.84 -5.77
N LEU A 35 11.66 -9.27 -4.74
CA LEU A 35 13.11 -9.15 -4.72
C LEU A 35 13.78 -10.52 -4.82
N LEU A 36 13.35 -11.45 -3.96
CA LEU A 36 13.95 -12.79 -3.89
C LEU A 36 13.59 -13.67 -5.09
N GLN A 37 12.42 -13.46 -5.69
CA GLN A 37 11.89 -14.31 -6.75
C GLN A 37 12.18 -13.80 -8.16
N GLU A 38 12.20 -12.48 -8.36
CA GLU A 38 12.23 -11.86 -9.68
C GLU A 38 13.52 -11.06 -9.95
N LEU A 39 14.25 -10.67 -8.90
CA LEU A 39 15.47 -9.87 -9.00
C LEU A 39 16.63 -10.47 -8.15
N PRO A 40 16.97 -11.75 -8.33
CA PRO A 40 17.97 -12.43 -7.51
C PRO A 40 19.36 -11.79 -7.59
N GLU A 41 19.67 -11.09 -8.69
CA GLU A 41 20.93 -10.39 -8.90
C GLU A 41 21.16 -9.23 -7.91
N LEU A 42 20.09 -8.72 -7.27
CA LEU A 42 20.15 -7.63 -6.30
C LEU A 42 20.25 -8.12 -4.85
N ILE A 43 20.17 -9.44 -4.61
CA ILE A 43 20.12 -9.99 -3.25
C ILE A 43 21.44 -9.72 -2.51
N ASP A 44 22.58 -9.85 -3.20
CA ASP A 44 23.90 -9.68 -2.58
C ASP A 44 24.20 -8.22 -2.19
N ASP A 45 23.42 -7.25 -2.68
CA ASP A 45 23.53 -5.84 -2.33
C ASP A 45 22.74 -5.48 -1.05
N LEU A 46 21.97 -6.41 -0.51
CA LEU A 46 21.02 -6.18 0.58
C LEU A 46 21.13 -7.27 1.65
N GLU A 47 20.75 -6.94 2.88
CA GLU A 47 20.55 -7.98 3.88
C GLU A 47 19.23 -8.73 3.59
N PRO A 48 19.18 -10.07 3.73
CA PRO A 48 17.96 -10.84 3.50
C PRO A 48 16.90 -10.62 4.58
N HIS A 49 17.30 -10.06 5.74
CA HIS A 49 16.43 -9.63 6.82
C HIS A 49 17.15 -8.58 7.67
N VAL A 50 16.41 -7.86 8.52
CA VAL A 50 16.99 -6.86 9.42
C VAL A 50 17.26 -7.52 10.78
N GLY A 51 18.55 -7.78 11.06
CA GLY A 51 18.98 -8.64 12.18
C GLY A 51 18.37 -8.29 13.55
N TRP A 52 18.35 -7.01 13.91
CA TRP A 52 17.79 -6.57 15.20
C TRP A 52 16.26 -6.72 15.26
N MET A 53 15.56 -6.56 14.14
CA MET A 53 14.10 -6.69 14.10
C MET A 53 13.67 -8.14 14.17
N SER A 54 14.37 -9.01 13.45
CA SER A 54 14.11 -10.46 13.52
C SER A 54 14.38 -11.01 14.92
N ALA A 55 15.42 -10.50 15.59
CA ALA A 55 15.67 -10.84 17.00
C ALA A 55 14.56 -10.31 17.93
N ALA A 56 14.06 -9.09 17.71
CA ALA A 56 13.01 -8.48 18.53
C ALA A 56 11.65 -9.17 18.37
N LEU A 57 11.29 -9.57 17.16
CA LEU A 57 10.03 -10.28 16.86
C LEU A 57 10.14 -11.81 17.02
N GLY A 58 11.35 -12.34 17.15
CA GLY A 58 11.60 -13.79 17.24
C GLY A 58 11.25 -14.55 15.95
N LYS A 59 11.21 -13.87 14.80
CA LYS A 59 10.84 -14.46 13.49
C LYS A 59 11.57 -13.79 12.33
N MET A 60 11.66 -14.50 11.21
CA MET A 60 12.18 -13.98 9.94
C MET A 60 11.07 -13.28 9.14
N PRO A 61 11.39 -12.41 8.17
CA PRO A 61 10.36 -11.80 7.33
C PRO A 61 9.69 -12.84 6.44
N ASP A 62 8.37 -12.75 6.31
CA ASP A 62 7.55 -13.52 5.36
C ASP A 62 7.79 -13.04 3.93
N ALA A 63 8.07 -11.74 3.75
CA ALA A 63 8.38 -11.18 2.46
C ALA A 63 9.43 -10.07 2.48
N VAL A 64 10.20 -10.00 1.40
CA VAL A 64 11.13 -8.91 1.09
C VAL A 64 10.78 -8.38 -0.29
N ASN A 65 10.21 -7.17 -0.35
CA ASN A 65 9.72 -6.61 -1.61
C ASN A 65 10.59 -5.46 -2.09
N PHE A 66 10.81 -5.42 -3.39
CA PHE A 66 11.46 -4.37 -4.14
C PHE A 66 10.42 -3.44 -4.76
N TRP A 67 10.70 -2.14 -4.67
CA TRP A 67 9.85 -1.06 -5.17
C TRP A 67 10.63 -0.13 -6.08
N LEU A 68 10.08 0.14 -7.25
CA LEU A 68 10.61 1.15 -8.20
C LEU A 68 9.45 1.73 -9.01
N GLY A 69 9.24 3.05 -8.94
CA GLY A 69 8.07 3.65 -9.59
C GLY A 69 8.25 5.10 -10.02
N GLU A 70 7.33 5.53 -10.89
CA GLU A 70 7.16 6.94 -11.25
C GLU A 70 6.52 7.75 -10.11
N GLU A 71 6.71 9.08 -10.12
CA GLU A 71 6.15 9.97 -9.09
C GLU A 71 4.62 9.92 -9.00
N LYS A 72 3.96 9.60 -10.11
CA LYS A 72 2.49 9.52 -10.21
C LYS A 72 1.93 8.20 -9.67
N ALA A 73 2.77 7.22 -9.38
CA ALA A 73 2.32 5.97 -8.78
C ALA A 73 2.07 6.19 -7.28
N VAL A 74 0.80 6.30 -6.91
CA VAL A 74 0.36 6.54 -5.53
C VAL A 74 -0.31 5.28 -4.99
N THR A 75 0.10 4.86 -3.80
CA THR A 75 -0.57 3.77 -3.08
C THR A 75 -1.66 4.39 -2.20
N SER A 76 -2.92 4.13 -2.56
CA SER A 76 -4.11 4.61 -1.84
C SER A 76 -4.13 4.15 -0.37
N MET A 77 -4.93 4.81 0.47
CA MET A 77 -5.04 4.49 1.89
C MET A 77 -5.46 3.03 2.13
N HIS A 78 -4.68 2.29 2.91
CA HIS A 78 -4.97 0.91 3.32
C HIS A 78 -4.21 0.56 4.61
N LYS A 79 -4.40 -0.65 5.13
CA LYS A 79 -3.67 -1.21 6.28
C LYS A 79 -3.21 -2.63 5.95
N ASP A 80 -2.09 -3.04 6.54
CA ASP A 80 -1.54 -4.39 6.39
C ASP A 80 -1.43 -5.10 7.74
N PRO A 81 -1.61 -6.44 7.79
CA PRO A 81 -1.39 -7.25 8.99
C PRO A 81 0.09 -7.61 9.18
N TYR A 82 1.01 -6.70 8.86
CA TYR A 82 2.45 -6.93 8.92
C TYR A 82 3.16 -5.84 9.71
N GLU A 83 4.17 -6.23 10.47
CA GLU A 83 5.19 -5.30 10.94
C GLU A 83 6.13 -4.98 9.77
N ASN A 84 6.10 -3.73 9.30
CA ASN A 84 6.75 -3.34 8.05
C ASN A 84 7.97 -2.45 8.31
N LEU A 85 9.15 -2.91 7.90
CA LEU A 85 10.34 -2.06 7.83
C LEU A 85 10.54 -1.57 6.40
N TYR A 86 10.26 -0.30 6.16
CA TYR A 86 10.32 0.33 4.85
C TYR A 86 11.63 1.12 4.69
N CYS A 87 12.53 0.64 3.83
CA CYS A 87 13.87 1.20 3.63
C CYS A 87 13.94 1.91 2.28
N VAL A 88 14.30 3.19 2.27
CA VAL A 88 14.45 3.94 1.01
C VAL A 88 15.92 3.89 0.60
N ILE A 89 16.18 3.36 -0.59
CA ILE A 89 17.53 3.23 -1.15
C ILE A 89 17.90 4.47 -1.96
N SER A 90 16.96 4.98 -2.76
CA SER A 90 17.14 6.18 -3.58
C SER A 90 15.84 6.97 -3.69
N GLY A 91 15.94 8.30 -3.72
CA GLY A 91 14.80 9.22 -3.72
C GLY A 91 14.18 9.39 -2.34
N GLU A 92 12.87 9.60 -2.32
CA GLU A 92 12.10 9.77 -1.09
C GLU A 92 10.67 9.22 -1.21
N LYS A 93 10.13 8.78 -0.07
CA LYS A 93 8.74 8.32 0.10
C LYS A 93 8.04 9.25 1.08
N HIS A 94 6.81 9.64 0.76
CA HIS A 94 5.99 10.48 1.64
C HIS A 94 4.79 9.67 2.12
N PHE A 95 4.68 9.52 3.44
CA PHE A 95 3.61 8.76 4.08
C PHE A 95 2.62 9.71 4.75
N ILE A 96 1.34 9.42 4.56
CA ILE A 96 0.27 9.86 5.45
C ILE A 96 -0.12 8.64 6.27
N LEU A 97 -0.08 8.75 7.59
CA LEU A 97 -0.29 7.66 8.53
C LEU A 97 -1.45 8.00 9.47
N LEU A 98 -2.35 7.05 9.70
CA LEU A 98 -3.35 7.12 10.76
C LEU A 98 -3.28 5.88 11.64
N PRO A 99 -3.37 6.03 12.97
CA PRO A 99 -3.31 4.89 13.87
C PRO A 99 -4.56 4.01 13.71
N PRO A 100 -4.49 2.71 14.09
CA PRO A 100 -5.64 1.81 14.05
C PRO A 100 -6.86 2.35 14.82
N THR A 101 -6.63 3.18 15.85
CA THR A 101 -7.69 3.82 16.65
C THR A 101 -8.51 4.86 15.90
N ASP A 102 -8.03 5.36 14.76
CA ASP A 102 -8.77 6.31 13.91
C ASP A 102 -9.80 5.59 13.01
N ARG A 103 -9.88 4.25 13.07
CA ARG A 103 -10.86 3.44 12.31
C ARG A 103 -12.31 3.99 12.32
N PRO A 104 -12.87 4.54 13.42
CA PRO A 104 -14.22 5.12 13.42
C PRO A 104 -14.40 6.34 12.52
N PHE A 105 -13.31 7.00 12.13
CA PHE A 105 -13.31 8.20 11.30
C PHE A 105 -12.92 7.91 9.84
N ILE A 106 -12.50 6.68 9.56
CA ILE A 106 -12.03 6.25 8.24
C ILE A 106 -13.18 5.48 7.55
N PRO A 107 -13.70 5.99 6.41
CA PRO A 107 -14.81 5.36 5.73
C PRO A 107 -14.37 4.06 5.04
N TYR A 108 -15.26 3.07 5.05
CA TYR A 108 -15.13 1.84 4.28
C TYR A 108 -16.35 1.66 3.39
N GLY A 109 -16.12 1.36 2.11
CA GLY A 109 -17.15 0.94 1.16
C GLY A 109 -16.87 -0.47 0.66
N VAL A 110 -17.88 -1.10 0.05
CA VAL A 110 -17.79 -2.47 -0.46
C VAL A 110 -17.93 -2.46 -1.98
N TYR A 111 -16.83 -2.77 -2.68
CA TYR A 111 -16.68 -2.56 -4.11
C TYR A 111 -16.52 -3.87 -4.88
N ARG A 112 -16.99 -3.91 -6.13
CA ARG A 112 -16.68 -5.01 -7.03
C ARG A 112 -15.24 -4.83 -7.54
N PRO A 113 -14.37 -5.85 -7.43
CA PRO A 113 -13.05 -5.78 -8.02
C PRO A 113 -13.14 -5.63 -9.55
N ALA A 114 -12.18 -4.90 -10.09
CA ALA A 114 -12.00 -4.70 -11.51
C ALA A 114 -10.52 -4.48 -11.82
N VAL A 115 -10.12 -4.71 -13.06
CA VAL A 115 -8.74 -4.58 -13.54
C VAL A 115 -8.70 -3.59 -14.70
N TYR A 116 -7.66 -2.77 -14.75
CA TYR A 116 -7.39 -1.94 -15.92
C TYR A 116 -6.83 -2.80 -17.06
N LEU A 117 -7.19 -2.51 -18.30
CA LEU A 117 -6.63 -3.12 -19.51
C LEU A 117 -6.36 -2.05 -20.58
N GLU A 118 -5.11 -1.86 -20.97
CA GLU A 118 -4.77 -1.06 -22.15
C GLU A 118 -5.25 -1.76 -23.42
N GLN A 119 -5.93 -1.00 -24.27
CA GLN A 119 -6.36 -1.43 -25.60
C GLN A 119 -5.26 -1.17 -26.63
N ASP A 120 -5.37 -1.76 -27.81
CA ASP A 120 -4.44 -1.49 -28.94
C ASP A 120 -4.36 0.00 -29.33
N SER A 121 -5.39 0.79 -28.99
CA SER A 121 -5.42 2.25 -29.17
C SER A 121 -4.55 3.02 -28.17
N GLY A 122 -4.06 2.37 -27.11
CA GLY A 122 -3.36 2.99 -25.98
C GLY A 122 -4.27 3.57 -24.90
N GLU A 123 -5.59 3.41 -25.01
CA GLU A 123 -6.57 3.80 -23.99
C GLU A 123 -6.77 2.67 -22.96
N PHE A 124 -7.07 3.03 -21.70
CA PHE A 124 -7.37 2.05 -20.65
C PHE A 124 -8.87 1.87 -20.47
N THR A 125 -9.31 0.62 -20.41
CA THR A 125 -10.67 0.24 -20.01
C THR A 125 -10.67 -0.45 -18.65
N VAL A 126 -11.82 -0.43 -17.97
CA VAL A 126 -12.01 -1.12 -16.68
C VAL A 126 -12.86 -2.36 -16.93
N VAL A 127 -12.29 -3.53 -16.68
CA VAL A 127 -12.99 -4.81 -16.83
C VAL A 127 -13.28 -5.39 -15.46
N GLY A 128 -14.56 -5.60 -15.15
CA GLY A 128 -14.99 -6.22 -13.91
C GLY A 128 -14.59 -7.70 -13.88
N THR A 129 -14.22 -8.20 -12.71
CA THR A 129 -14.04 -9.64 -12.50
C THR A 129 -15.39 -10.27 -12.19
N GLU A 130 -16.03 -10.87 -13.21
CA GLU A 130 -17.25 -11.66 -13.02
C GLU A 130 -17.01 -12.76 -11.97
N ASP A 131 -18.02 -13.05 -11.15
CA ASP A 131 -17.98 -14.00 -10.01
C ASP A 131 -17.01 -13.68 -8.85
N SER A 132 -16.38 -12.51 -8.84
CA SER A 132 -15.56 -12.10 -7.69
C SER A 132 -16.41 -11.61 -6.50
N GLN A 133 -15.99 -11.99 -5.28
CA GLN A 133 -16.55 -11.42 -4.06
C GLN A 133 -16.22 -9.92 -3.99
N LYS A 134 -17.18 -9.13 -3.50
CA LYS A 134 -16.91 -7.71 -3.25
C LYS A 134 -15.87 -7.56 -2.15
N VAL A 135 -15.04 -6.53 -2.27
CA VAL A 135 -13.96 -6.24 -1.33
C VAL A 135 -14.22 -4.95 -0.57
N PRO A 136 -13.97 -4.91 0.74
CA PRO A 136 -13.97 -3.66 1.49
C PRO A 136 -12.76 -2.81 1.10
N TRP A 137 -12.96 -1.52 0.85
CA TRP A 137 -11.87 -0.58 0.55
C TRP A 137 -12.20 0.83 1.07
N ILE A 138 -11.16 1.62 1.31
CA ILE A 138 -11.29 3.02 1.75
C ILE A 138 -11.46 3.89 0.50
N PRO A 139 -12.61 4.58 0.32
CA PRO A 139 -12.84 5.41 -0.86
C PRO A 139 -12.29 6.83 -0.75
N LEU A 140 -11.85 7.23 0.44
CA LEU A 140 -11.39 8.58 0.72
C LEU A 140 -9.95 8.77 0.27
N ASP A 141 -9.71 9.85 -0.48
CA ASP A 141 -8.37 10.37 -0.73
C ASP A 141 -7.93 11.25 0.46
N PRO A 142 -6.87 10.88 1.21
CA PRO A 142 -6.40 11.68 2.33
C PRO A 142 -5.70 12.99 1.94
N LEU A 143 -5.31 13.16 0.67
CA LEU A 143 -4.73 14.40 0.16
C LEU A 143 -5.79 15.48 -0.03
N GLU A 144 -6.97 15.08 -0.51
CA GLU A 144 -8.11 15.94 -0.76
C GLU A 144 -9.40 15.28 -0.26
N PRO A 145 -9.60 15.20 1.08
CA PRO A 145 -10.73 14.47 1.63
C PRO A 145 -12.06 15.17 1.34
N ASP A 146 -13.01 14.45 0.75
CA ASP A 146 -14.40 14.91 0.63
C ASP A 146 -15.09 14.85 2.00
N LEU A 147 -15.04 15.98 2.72
CA LEU A 147 -15.64 16.11 4.05
C LEU A 147 -17.14 16.40 4.01
N GLU A 148 -17.73 16.60 2.83
CA GLU A 148 -19.17 16.64 2.66
C GLU A 148 -19.72 15.20 2.64
N GLN A 149 -19.08 14.32 1.87
CA GLN A 149 -19.42 12.90 1.82
C GLN A 149 -18.98 12.12 3.08
N TYR A 150 -17.79 12.42 3.62
CA TYR A 150 -17.19 11.71 4.77
C TYR A 150 -16.88 12.65 5.94
N PRO A 151 -17.91 13.26 6.57
CA PRO A 151 -17.71 14.30 7.58
C PRO A 151 -16.97 13.84 8.84
N GLN A 152 -16.99 12.54 9.14
CA GLN A 152 -16.31 11.95 10.29
C GLN A 152 -14.78 12.02 10.19
N TYR A 153 -14.24 12.05 8.96
CA TYR A 153 -12.78 12.13 8.74
C TYR A 153 -12.15 13.42 9.29
N ARG A 154 -12.96 14.47 9.55
CA ARG A 154 -12.53 15.70 10.25
C ARG A 154 -11.92 15.43 11.63
N TRP A 155 -12.28 14.31 12.24
CA TRP A 155 -11.81 13.94 13.58
C TRP A 155 -10.56 13.06 13.56
N ALA A 156 -10.20 12.53 12.39
CA ALA A 156 -8.97 11.80 12.21
C ALA A 156 -7.76 12.74 12.32
N GLN A 157 -6.62 12.24 12.79
CA GLN A 157 -5.41 13.04 13.00
C GLN A 157 -4.24 12.46 12.20
N PRO A 158 -4.10 12.79 10.91
CA PRO A 158 -3.06 12.20 10.07
C PRO A 158 -1.67 12.68 10.49
N LEU A 159 -0.77 11.71 10.71
CA LEU A 159 0.66 11.95 10.83
C LEU A 159 1.28 11.96 9.43
N ARG A 160 2.23 12.85 9.18
CA ARG A 160 2.95 12.92 7.90
C ARG A 160 4.44 12.79 8.14
N CYS A 161 5.09 11.90 7.41
CA CYS A 161 6.54 11.78 7.43
C CYS A 161 7.08 11.57 6.01
N SER A 162 8.35 11.95 5.82
CA SER A 162 9.10 11.66 4.61
C SER A 162 10.28 10.79 4.98
N VAL A 163 10.49 9.72 4.22
CA VAL A 163 11.59 8.77 4.39
C VAL A 163 12.50 8.94 3.17
N LYS A 164 13.75 9.34 3.40
CA LYS A 164 14.73 9.66 2.38
C LYS A 164 15.72 8.53 2.19
N ALA A 165 16.50 8.59 1.12
CA ALA A 165 17.58 7.65 0.85
C ALA A 165 18.48 7.43 2.09
N GLY A 166 18.65 6.17 2.47
CA GLY A 166 19.40 5.73 3.65
C GLY A 166 18.59 5.68 4.95
N GLU A 167 17.33 6.12 4.94
CA GLU A 167 16.44 6.07 6.10
C GLU A 167 15.54 4.82 6.05
N MET A 168 15.09 4.42 7.25
CA MET A 168 14.16 3.31 7.46
C MET A 168 12.99 3.79 8.31
N LEU A 169 11.77 3.51 7.85
CA LEU A 169 10.54 3.69 8.60
C LEU A 169 10.07 2.34 9.14
N TYR A 170 9.88 2.24 10.45
CA TYR A 170 9.04 1.21 11.02
C TYR A 170 7.58 1.65 10.94
N LEU A 171 6.80 0.97 10.10
CA LEU A 171 5.36 1.12 9.94
C LEU A 171 4.68 -0.05 10.67
N PRO A 172 4.07 0.20 11.85
CA PRO A 172 3.52 -0.88 12.67
C PRO A 172 2.29 -1.52 12.02
N SER A 173 2.04 -2.77 12.39
CA SER A 173 0.86 -3.52 11.91
C SER A 173 -0.46 -2.75 12.14
N LEU A 174 -1.38 -2.91 11.19
CA LEU A 174 -2.71 -2.30 11.15
C LEU A 174 -2.75 -0.77 11.00
N TRP A 175 -1.62 -0.07 10.90
CA TRP A 175 -1.62 1.36 10.65
C TRP A 175 -2.12 1.67 9.24
N PHE A 176 -3.06 2.60 9.16
CA PHE A 176 -3.53 3.10 7.89
C PHE A 176 -2.45 3.97 7.27
N HIS A 177 -2.14 3.73 6.01
CA HIS A 177 -1.11 4.47 5.33
C HIS A 177 -1.44 4.71 3.85
N HIS A 178 -1.05 5.89 3.40
CA HIS A 178 -1.10 6.32 2.01
C HIS A 178 0.31 6.79 1.62
N VAL A 179 0.78 6.39 0.44
CA VAL A 179 2.19 6.53 0.07
C VAL A 179 2.33 7.22 -1.28
N GLN A 180 3.09 8.31 -1.29
CA GLN A 180 3.61 8.97 -2.51
C GLN A 180 5.13 8.76 -2.58
N GLN A 181 5.71 9.01 -3.75
CA GLN A 181 7.14 8.82 -3.97
C GLN A 181 7.70 9.85 -4.95
N SER A 182 8.98 10.15 -4.83
CA SER A 182 9.71 10.89 -5.88
C SER A 182 9.84 10.03 -7.14
N HIS A 183 10.01 10.67 -8.30
CA HIS A 183 10.19 9.96 -9.56
C HIS A 183 11.42 9.04 -9.54
N GLY A 184 11.24 7.77 -9.91
CA GLY A 184 12.31 6.77 -9.90
C GLY A 184 12.76 6.37 -8.48
N CYS A 185 11.94 6.62 -7.46
CA CYS A 185 12.25 6.20 -6.08
C CYS A 185 12.45 4.68 -6.03
N THR A 186 13.53 4.26 -5.40
CA THR A 186 13.86 2.84 -5.16
C THR A 186 13.79 2.56 -3.67
N ALA A 187 13.03 1.53 -3.29
CA ALA A 187 12.88 1.14 -1.90
C ALA A 187 12.81 -0.38 -1.77
N VAL A 188 13.16 -0.88 -0.58
CA VAL A 188 13.00 -2.28 -0.19
C VAL A 188 12.26 -2.31 1.13
N ASN A 189 11.31 -3.22 1.28
CA ASN A 189 10.61 -3.39 2.54
C ASN A 189 10.63 -4.84 3.01
N PHE A 190 10.64 -5.02 4.33
CA PHE A 190 10.60 -6.31 4.99
C PHE A 190 9.28 -6.43 5.75
N TRP A 191 8.51 -7.47 5.44
CA TRP A 191 7.26 -7.79 6.09
C TRP A 191 7.43 -8.97 7.03
N TYR A 192 7.07 -8.76 8.28
CA TYR A 192 6.98 -9.80 9.31
C TYR A 192 5.52 -9.91 9.73
N ASP A 193 4.93 -11.10 9.65
CA ASP A 193 3.53 -11.32 10.04
C ASP A 193 3.32 -10.86 11.49
N MET A 194 2.24 -10.10 11.70
CA MET A 194 1.98 -9.53 13.02
C MET A 194 1.70 -10.60 14.05
N GLU A 195 1.85 -10.26 15.33
CA GLU A 195 1.32 -11.10 16.41
C GLU A 195 -0.19 -10.86 16.54
N TYR A 196 -1.00 -11.91 16.38
CA TYR A 196 -2.46 -11.86 16.54
C TYR A 196 -2.85 -11.91 18.03
N ASP A 197 -2.44 -10.87 18.75
CA ASP A 197 -2.63 -10.74 20.19
C ASP A 197 -3.91 -9.96 20.56
N ILE A 198 -3.97 -9.48 21.80
CA ILE A 198 -5.13 -8.70 22.29
C ILE A 198 -5.37 -7.42 21.48
N LYS A 199 -4.33 -6.80 20.90
CA LYS A 199 -4.47 -5.59 20.09
C LYS A 199 -5.28 -5.87 18.84
N TYR A 200 -5.02 -7.01 18.19
CA TYR A 200 -5.78 -7.46 17.03
C TYR A 200 -7.26 -7.71 17.40
N ASN A 201 -7.52 -8.39 18.51
CA ASN A 201 -8.89 -8.64 18.96
C ASN A 201 -9.66 -7.33 19.26
N TYR A 202 -9.02 -6.35 19.91
CA TYR A 202 -9.62 -5.04 20.13
C TYR A 202 -9.89 -4.29 18.83
N PHE A 203 -8.97 -4.38 17.88
CA PHE A 203 -9.16 -3.76 16.58
C PHE A 203 -10.32 -4.40 15.81
N GLN A 204 -10.45 -5.73 15.83
CA GLN A 204 -11.59 -6.43 15.21
C GLN A 204 -12.93 -6.07 15.85
N LEU A 205 -12.96 -5.92 17.18
CA LEU A 205 -14.14 -5.40 17.89
C LEU A 205 -14.46 -3.96 17.42
N LEU A 206 -13.45 -3.09 17.30
CA LEU A 206 -13.62 -1.73 16.83
C LEU A 206 -14.18 -1.67 15.39
N GLU A 207 -13.62 -2.47 14.47
CA GLU A 207 -14.13 -2.56 13.09
C GLU A 207 -15.61 -3.00 13.09
N SER A 208 -15.94 -4.06 13.82
CA SER A 208 -17.31 -4.61 13.89
C SER A 208 -18.32 -3.59 14.44
N LEU A 209 -17.94 -2.82 15.46
CA LEU A 209 -18.80 -1.78 16.03
C LEU A 209 -19.05 -0.64 15.03
N CYS A 210 -18.03 -0.26 14.25
CA CYS A 210 -18.18 0.75 13.20
C CYS A 210 -19.15 0.28 12.11
N GLU A 211 -19.06 -0.99 11.69
CA GLU A 211 -19.96 -1.56 10.68
C GLU A 211 -21.41 -1.67 11.17
N ALA A 212 -21.62 -2.09 12.42
CA ALA A 212 -22.94 -2.17 13.01
C ALA A 212 -23.64 -0.79 13.10
N GLN A 213 -22.89 0.26 13.45
CA GLN A 213 -23.42 1.62 13.50
C GLN A 213 -23.92 2.08 12.11
N VAL A 214 -23.15 1.78 11.06
CA VAL A 214 -23.55 2.08 9.68
C VAL A 214 -24.84 1.33 9.32
N ALA A 215 -24.95 0.04 9.61
CA ALA A 215 -26.15 -0.75 9.33
C ALA A 215 -27.41 -0.20 10.01
N THR A 216 -27.31 0.27 11.26
CA THR A 216 -28.45 0.86 11.97
C THR A 216 -28.91 2.20 11.41
N SER A 217 -27.99 3.00 10.85
CA SER A 217 -28.32 4.30 10.25
C SER A 217 -29.09 4.20 8.91
N PHE A 218 -28.97 3.07 8.20
CA PHE A 218 -29.73 2.77 6.98
C PHE A 218 -31.02 1.98 7.23
N GLY A 219 -31.31 1.59 8.48
CA GLY A 219 -32.47 0.78 8.87
C GLY A 219 -33.74 1.56 9.25
N THR A 220 -33.73 2.89 9.16
CA THR A 220 -34.89 3.75 9.38
C THR A 220 -35.21 4.55 8.11
N VAL A 221 -36.02 3.94 7.24
CA VAL A 221 -36.86 4.63 6.23
C VAL A 221 -38.25 4.02 6.30
#